data_AF-A0A6N8EG90-F1
#
_entry.id   AF-A0A6N8EG90-F1
#
_cell.length_a   1.000
_cell.length_b   1.000
_cell.length_c   1.000
_cell.angle_alpha   90.00
_cell.angle_beta   90.00
_cell.angle_gamma   90.00
#
_symmetry.space_group_name_H-M   'P 1'
#
loop_
_entity.id
_entity.type
_entity.pdbx_description
1 polymer ?
#
loop_
_entity_poly.entity_id
_entity_poly.type
_entity_poly.pdbx_seq_one_letter_code
_entity_poly.pdbx_strand_id
1 'polypeptide(L)'
;MKNLIIVFALCTSFSANADIYKCTTNGSVTYSNLPCEGEKVETYYKETEYDIQRREMEKKEKERINFLKKQQAEREQQALQVISLIEAKRVEDARAYAEKFGLDFEKVVAVYKQLLHEQEIDRQRRIANNREIQRRREQTSSNNELDSYLSNNELDSYLTLLPKSASQPSAPLSFSVPSTPQSLPSTPQSLYDPFSGTRMPRSGGGYIDPKTGTFYHDVGPGVVNTRTGQFTPTH
;
A
#
# COMPACT_ATOMS: atom_id res chain seq x y z
N MET A 1 -6.30 -21.87 39.50
CA MET A 1 -6.54 -22.77 38.35
C MET A 1 -5.63 -22.35 37.21
N LYS A 2 -4.38 -22.81 37.27
CA LYS A 2 -3.29 -22.63 36.30
C LYS A 2 -2.78 -24.05 36.04
N ASN A 3 -2.44 -24.36 34.80
CA ASN A 3 -1.98 -25.67 34.28
C ASN A 3 -3.04 -26.38 33.45
N LEU A 4 -3.16 -25.97 32.19
CA LEU A 4 -3.60 -26.81 31.07
C LEU A 4 -3.22 -26.11 29.76
N ILE A 5 -1.91 -26.10 29.46
CA ILE A 5 -1.35 -25.80 28.15
C ILE A 5 -0.37 -26.94 27.85
N ILE A 6 -0.26 -27.31 26.58
CA ILE A 6 0.77 -28.19 25.96
C ILE A 6 0.39 -29.68 25.83
N VAL A 7 -0.56 -30.03 24.94
CA VAL A 7 -0.56 -31.30 24.15
C VAL A 7 -1.33 -31.12 22.83
N PHE A 8 -0.99 -30.15 21.98
CA PHE A 8 -1.66 -29.98 20.66
C PHE A 8 -0.71 -29.50 19.55
N ALA A 9 0.54 -29.96 19.55
CA ALA A 9 1.59 -29.46 18.65
C ALA A 9 2.25 -30.52 17.75
N LEU A 10 1.68 -31.73 17.58
CA LEU A 10 2.36 -32.83 16.85
C LEU A 10 1.49 -33.58 15.84
N CYS A 11 0.41 -32.96 15.35
CA CYS A 11 -0.35 -33.48 14.21
C CYS A 11 -0.45 -32.42 13.10
N THR A 12 0.69 -31.86 12.68
CA THR A 12 0.77 -31.25 11.35
C THR A 12 0.81 -32.39 10.34
N SER A 13 -0.32 -32.63 9.69
CA SER A 13 -0.42 -33.47 8.51
C SER A 13 0.59 -32.95 7.48
N PHE A 14 1.72 -33.64 7.31
CA PHE A 14 2.53 -33.51 6.12
C PHE A 14 1.68 -34.04 4.96
N SER A 15 0.85 -33.17 4.37
CA SER A 15 0.29 -33.37 3.05
C SER A 15 1.44 -33.28 2.05
N ALA A 16 2.23 -34.35 1.98
CA ALA A 16 3.13 -34.60 0.88
C ALA A 16 2.23 -34.86 -0.33
N ASN A 17 1.96 -33.80 -1.10
CA ASN A 17 1.48 -33.96 -2.46
C ASN A 17 2.60 -34.71 -3.19
N ALA A 18 2.43 -36.01 -3.37
CA ALA A 18 3.36 -36.83 -4.12
C ALA A 18 3.17 -36.48 -5.60
N ASP A 19 3.86 -35.44 -6.05
CA ASP A 19 3.89 -35.07 -7.46
C ASP A 19 4.66 -36.18 -8.20
N ILE A 20 3.92 -37.05 -8.88
CA ILE A 20 4.51 -38.08 -9.76
C ILE A 20 4.83 -37.43 -11.10
N TYR A 21 6.11 -37.30 -11.41
CA TYR A 21 6.59 -36.73 -12.67
C TYR A 21 6.63 -37.80 -13.75
N LYS A 22 6.05 -37.50 -14.92
CA LYS A 22 6.14 -38.35 -16.12
C LYS A 22 7.37 -37.95 -16.93
N CYS A 23 8.41 -38.78 -16.91
CA CYS A 23 9.64 -38.57 -17.67
C CYS A 23 9.56 -39.33 -19.00
N THR A 24 9.95 -38.67 -20.10
CA THR A 24 10.06 -39.33 -21.41
C THR A 24 11.52 -39.33 -21.83
N THR A 25 12.17 -40.49 -21.81
CA THR A 25 13.58 -40.64 -22.21
C THR A 25 13.68 -41.65 -23.36
N ASN A 26 14.26 -41.23 -24.48
CA ASN A 26 14.43 -42.07 -25.68
C ASN A 26 13.14 -42.78 -26.15
N GLY A 27 11.99 -42.10 -26.06
CA GLY A 27 10.69 -42.65 -26.45
C GLY A 27 10.04 -43.61 -25.43
N SER A 28 10.70 -43.87 -24.30
CA SER A 28 10.13 -44.63 -23.17
C SER A 28 9.54 -43.68 -22.12
N VAL A 29 8.39 -44.03 -21.57
CA VAL A 29 7.70 -43.27 -20.52
C VAL A 29 7.94 -43.92 -19.18
N THR A 30 8.55 -43.20 -18.25
CA THR A 30 8.76 -43.63 -16.85
C THR A 30 8.14 -42.64 -15.88
N TYR A 31 7.67 -43.12 -14.73
CA TYR A 31 7.09 -42.29 -13.67
C TYR A 31 8.07 -42.23 -12.51
N SER A 32 8.42 -41.02 -12.08
CA SER A 32 9.43 -40.77 -11.04
C SER A 32 8.86 -39.84 -9.97
N ASN A 33 9.26 -40.06 -8.72
CA ASN A 33 8.96 -39.16 -7.60
C ASN A 33 9.95 -37.99 -7.51
N LEU A 34 10.93 -37.92 -8.42
CA LEU A 34 11.91 -36.85 -8.55
C LEU A 34 11.73 -36.16 -9.91
N PRO A 35 11.92 -34.82 -9.99
CA PRO A 35 11.83 -34.10 -11.25
C PRO A 35 12.85 -34.66 -12.25
N CYS A 36 12.42 -34.83 -13.51
CA CYS A 36 13.28 -35.38 -14.55
C CYS A 36 14.47 -34.44 -14.79
N GLU A 37 15.71 -34.97 -14.70
CA GLU A 37 16.89 -34.23 -15.10
C GLU A 37 16.96 -34.15 -16.64
N GLY A 38 16.73 -32.96 -17.18
CA GLY A 38 16.80 -32.69 -18.61
C GLY A 38 15.47 -32.23 -19.20
N GLU A 39 15.57 -31.16 -20.00
CA GLU A 39 14.59 -30.51 -20.88
C GLU A 39 13.10 -30.46 -20.44
N LYS A 40 12.66 -29.23 -20.12
CA LYS A 40 11.27 -28.76 -19.94
C LYS A 40 10.24 -29.87 -19.69
N VAL A 41 10.12 -30.26 -18.43
CA VAL A 41 9.01 -31.09 -17.96
C VAL A 41 7.72 -30.27 -18.09
N GLU A 42 6.96 -30.49 -19.17
CA GLU A 42 5.56 -30.06 -19.24
C GLU A 42 4.77 -30.89 -18.22
N THR A 43 4.48 -30.28 -17.08
CA THR A 43 3.59 -30.88 -16.08
C THR A 43 2.16 -30.83 -16.63
N TYR A 44 1.72 -31.94 -17.23
CA TYR A 44 0.32 -32.13 -17.58
C TYR A 44 -0.47 -32.40 -16.29
N TYR A 45 -0.91 -31.34 -15.62
CA TYR A 45 -1.93 -31.44 -14.59
C TYR A 45 -3.23 -31.89 -15.27
N LYS A 46 -3.50 -33.18 -15.21
CA LYS A 46 -4.80 -33.71 -15.60
C LYS A 46 -5.78 -33.27 -14.53
N GLU A 47 -6.56 -32.24 -14.83
CA GLU A 47 -7.58 -31.72 -13.94
C GLU A 47 -8.45 -32.89 -13.45
N THR A 48 -8.51 -33.05 -12.14
CA THR A 48 -9.38 -34.08 -11.57
C THR A 48 -10.83 -33.63 -11.73
N GLU A 49 -11.77 -34.57 -11.71
CA GLU A 49 -13.21 -34.24 -11.72
C GLU A 49 -13.57 -33.28 -10.58
N TYR A 50 -12.88 -33.39 -9.44
CA TYR A 50 -13.00 -32.48 -8.32
C TYR A 50 -12.56 -31.04 -8.66
N ASP A 51 -11.44 -30.86 -9.37
CA ASP A 51 -10.95 -29.54 -9.78
C ASP A 51 -11.87 -28.85 -10.80
N ILE A 52 -12.55 -29.65 -11.63
CA ILE A 52 -13.56 -29.17 -12.56
C ILE A 52 -14.81 -28.72 -11.78
N GLN A 53 -15.35 -29.56 -10.89
CA GLN A 53 -16.52 -29.25 -10.07
C GLN A 53 -16.30 -28.01 -9.19
N ARG A 54 -15.11 -27.87 -8.59
CA ARG A 54 -14.75 -26.70 -7.79
C ARG A 54 -14.80 -25.41 -8.61
N ARG A 55 -14.22 -25.39 -9.82
CA ARG A 55 -14.25 -24.20 -10.68
C ARG A 55 -15.65 -23.85 -11.15
N GLU A 56 -16.48 -24.85 -11.43
CA GLU A 56 -17.89 -24.61 -11.77
C GLU A 56 -18.66 -23.98 -10.61
N MET A 57 -18.44 -24.46 -9.38
CA MET A 57 -19.04 -23.86 -8.18
C MET A 57 -18.55 -22.43 -7.95
N GLU A 58 -17.24 -22.18 -8.07
CA GLU A 58 -16.67 -20.83 -7.96
C GLU A 58 -17.21 -19.89 -9.04
N LYS A 59 -17.42 -20.39 -10.26
CA LYS A 59 -18.01 -19.60 -11.36
C LYS A 59 -19.47 -19.25 -11.07
N LYS A 60 -20.27 -20.22 -10.64
CA LYS A 60 -21.68 -20.00 -10.24
C LYS A 60 -21.79 -19.02 -9.08
N GLU A 61 -20.89 -19.12 -8.10
CA GLU A 61 -20.86 -18.19 -6.97
C GLU A 61 -20.48 -16.78 -7.43
N LYS A 62 -19.47 -16.62 -8.28
CA LYS A 62 -19.11 -15.33 -8.87
C LYS A 62 -20.25 -14.72 -9.68
N GLU A 63 -20.94 -15.51 -10.48
CA GLU A 63 -22.11 -15.06 -11.25
C GLU A 63 -23.24 -14.59 -10.32
N ARG A 64 -23.51 -15.34 -9.25
CA ARG A 64 -24.49 -14.94 -8.23
C ARG A 64 -24.09 -13.63 -7.54
N ILE A 65 -22.82 -13.48 -7.15
CA ILE A 65 -22.32 -12.24 -6.53
C ILE A 65 -22.43 -11.07 -7.51
N ASN A 66 -22.05 -11.25 -8.77
CA ASN A 66 -22.15 -10.21 -9.79
C ASN A 66 -23.60 -9.80 -10.05
N PHE A 67 -24.52 -10.77 -10.08
CA PHE A 67 -25.95 -10.50 -10.18
C PHE A 67 -26.47 -9.67 -9.00
N LEU A 68 -26.14 -10.06 -7.77
CA LEU A 68 -26.53 -9.31 -6.56
C LEU A 68 -25.93 -7.90 -6.55
N LYS A 69 -24.67 -7.74 -6.94
CA LYS A 69 -24.02 -6.43 -7.08
C LYS A 69 -24.72 -5.56 -8.11
N LYS A 70 -25.09 -6.12 -9.26
CA LYS A 70 -25.83 -5.39 -10.29
C LYS A 70 -27.19 -4.92 -9.78
N GLN A 71 -27.93 -5.81 -9.12
CA GLN A 71 -29.22 -5.47 -8.52
C GLN A 71 -29.08 -4.38 -7.44
N GLN A 72 -28.01 -4.44 -6.63
CA GLN A 72 -27.72 -3.42 -5.64
C GLN A 72 -27.41 -2.07 -6.31
N ALA A 73 -26.56 -2.04 -7.34
CA ALA A 73 -26.22 -0.82 -8.06
C ALA A 73 -27.44 -0.17 -8.72
N GLU A 74 -28.37 -0.96 -9.27
CA GLU A 74 -29.63 -0.46 -9.84
C GLU A 74 -30.51 0.18 -8.75
N ARG A 75 -30.63 -0.45 -7.57
CA ARG A 75 -31.37 0.13 -6.43
C ARG A 75 -30.72 1.41 -5.92
N GLU A 76 -29.40 1.46 -5.86
CA GLU A 76 -28.65 2.65 -5.46
C GLU A 76 -28.88 3.81 -6.45
N GLN A 77 -28.87 3.53 -7.75
CA GLN A 77 -29.19 4.54 -8.78
C GLN A 77 -30.61 5.09 -8.63
N GLN A 78 -31.59 4.23 -8.35
CA GLN A 78 -32.97 4.66 -8.11
C GLN A 78 -33.08 5.53 -6.84
N ALA A 79 -32.37 5.16 -5.76
CA ALA A 79 -32.34 5.96 -4.54
C ALA A 79 -31.69 7.34 -4.78
N LEU A 80 -30.61 7.41 -5.58
CA LEU A 80 -29.98 8.67 -5.96
C LEU A 80 -30.93 9.57 -6.77
N GLN A 81 -31.75 8.98 -7.65
CA GLN A 81 -32.76 9.73 -8.38
C GLN A 81 -33.82 10.33 -7.44
N VAL A 82 -34.30 9.57 -6.45
CA VAL A 82 -35.18 10.09 -5.38
C VAL A 82 -34.52 11.26 -4.64
N ILE A 83 -33.24 11.11 -4.26
CA ILE A 83 -32.47 12.16 -3.57
C ILE A 83 -32.38 13.43 -4.42
N SER A 84 -32.03 13.32 -5.70
CA SER A 84 -31.95 14.48 -6.59
C SER A 84 -33.28 15.24 -6.73
N LEU A 85 -34.41 14.54 -6.69
CA LEU A 85 -35.74 15.16 -6.70
C LEU A 85 -36.02 15.89 -5.37
N ILE A 86 -35.59 15.32 -4.24
CA ILE A 86 -35.68 15.96 -2.93
C ILE A 86 -34.85 17.25 -2.91
N GLU A 87 -33.62 17.22 -3.43
CA GLU A 87 -32.75 18.40 -3.54
C GLU A 87 -33.36 19.50 -4.40
N ALA A 88 -34.05 19.12 -5.47
CA ALA A 88 -34.82 20.04 -6.32
C ALA A 88 -36.12 20.55 -5.66
N LYS A 89 -36.39 20.20 -4.40
CA LYS A 89 -37.62 20.50 -3.65
C LYS A 89 -38.89 19.91 -4.29
N ARG A 90 -38.76 18.88 -5.12
CA ARG A 90 -39.86 18.17 -5.79
C ARG A 90 -40.27 16.93 -4.99
N VAL A 91 -40.75 17.14 -3.76
CA VAL A 91 -40.96 16.06 -2.78
C VAL A 91 -42.05 15.07 -3.22
N GLU A 92 -43.15 15.55 -3.80
CA GLU A 92 -44.23 14.65 -4.25
C GLU A 92 -43.80 13.77 -5.45
N ASP A 93 -43.02 14.33 -6.37
CA ASP A 93 -42.44 13.55 -7.48
C ASP A 93 -41.45 12.50 -6.97
N ALA A 94 -40.66 12.84 -5.94
CA ALA A 94 -39.74 11.91 -5.30
C ALA A 94 -40.49 10.76 -4.62
N ARG A 95 -41.62 11.04 -3.95
CA ARG A 95 -42.47 10.04 -3.31
C ARG A 95 -43.12 9.12 -4.35
N ALA A 96 -43.70 9.68 -5.41
CA ALA A 96 -44.29 8.91 -6.51
C ALA A 96 -43.25 8.04 -7.22
N TYR A 97 -42.03 8.55 -7.41
CA TYR A 97 -40.93 7.76 -7.96
C TYR A 97 -40.54 6.61 -7.01
N ALA A 98 -40.39 6.88 -5.71
CA ALA A 98 -40.06 5.83 -4.74
C ALA A 98 -41.11 4.71 -4.71
N GLU A 99 -42.40 5.07 -4.72
CA GLU A 99 -43.51 4.12 -4.75
C GLU A 99 -43.48 3.26 -6.02
N LYS A 100 -43.24 3.87 -7.19
CA LYS A 100 -43.13 3.17 -8.48
C LYS A 100 -42.05 2.08 -8.48
N PHE A 101 -40.96 2.28 -7.76
CA PHE A 101 -39.85 1.33 -7.68
C PHE A 101 -39.85 0.48 -6.39
N GLY A 102 -40.91 0.57 -5.58
CA GLY A 102 -41.03 -0.18 -4.31
C GLY A 102 -39.95 0.20 -3.29
N LEU A 103 -39.45 1.44 -3.36
CA LEU A 103 -38.49 1.98 -2.41
C LEU A 103 -39.24 2.58 -1.21
N ASP A 104 -38.73 2.31 -0.01
CA ASP A 104 -39.21 2.93 1.22
C ASP A 104 -38.69 4.38 1.29
N PHE A 105 -39.55 5.32 0.91
CA PHE A 105 -39.22 6.74 0.83
C PHE A 105 -38.64 7.28 2.16
N GLU A 106 -39.21 6.88 3.30
CA GLU A 106 -38.75 7.36 4.61
C GLU A 106 -37.35 6.86 4.92
N LYS A 107 -37.05 5.60 4.61
CA LYS A 107 -35.68 5.06 4.75
C LYS A 107 -34.69 5.78 3.85
N VAL A 108 -35.04 6.04 2.58
CA VAL A 108 -34.17 6.77 1.65
C VAL A 108 -33.88 8.18 2.18
N VAL A 109 -34.90 8.89 2.68
CA VAL A 109 -34.74 10.22 3.29
C VAL A 109 -33.87 10.17 4.54
N ALA A 110 -34.04 9.15 5.40
CA ALA A 110 -33.23 9.00 6.61
C ALA A 110 -31.75 8.78 6.28
N VAL A 111 -31.45 7.88 5.33
CA VAL A 111 -30.09 7.64 4.85
C VAL A 111 -29.49 8.90 4.24
N TYR A 112 -30.26 9.65 3.44
CA TYR A 112 -29.80 10.91 2.85
C TYR A 112 -29.46 11.96 3.92
N LYS A 113 -30.31 12.13 4.94
CA LYS A 113 -30.03 13.05 6.06
C LYS A 113 -28.76 12.66 6.80
N GLN A 114 -28.52 11.37 7.00
CA GLN A 114 -27.29 10.87 7.62
C GLN A 114 -26.05 11.18 6.77
N LEU A 115 -26.12 10.96 5.45
CA LEU A 115 -25.03 11.29 4.52
C LEU A 115 -24.70 12.78 4.52
N LEU A 116 -25.72 13.65 4.52
CA LEU A 116 -25.51 15.09 4.62
C LEU A 116 -24.83 15.48 5.95
N HIS A 117 -25.24 14.84 7.04
CA HIS A 117 -24.64 15.10 8.36
C HIS A 117 -23.16 14.66 8.39
N GLU A 118 -22.84 13.49 7.86
CA GLU A 118 -21.48 12.98 7.76
C GLU A 118 -20.60 13.87 6.87
N GLN A 119 -21.12 14.32 5.72
CA GLN A 119 -20.44 15.24 4.83
C GLN A 119 -20.10 16.58 5.52
N GLU A 120 -21.02 17.10 6.34
CA GLU A 120 -20.78 18.32 7.11
C GLU A 120 -19.73 18.12 8.21
N ILE A 121 -19.75 16.98 8.92
CA ILE A 121 -18.70 16.62 9.88
C ILE A 121 -17.33 16.58 9.19
N ASP A 122 -17.24 15.92 8.04
CA ASP A 122 -16.00 15.81 7.29
C ASP A 122 -15.52 17.15 6.75
N ARG A 123 -16.44 18.01 6.30
CA ARG A 123 -16.12 19.38 5.93
C ARG A 123 -15.53 20.15 7.11
N GLN A 124 -16.13 20.04 8.30
CA GLN A 124 -15.62 20.69 9.51
C GLN A 124 -14.25 20.15 9.92
N ARG A 125 -14.03 18.84 9.82
CA ARG A 125 -12.71 18.21 10.05
C ARG A 125 -11.65 18.76 9.10
N ARG A 126 -11.96 18.91 7.80
CA ARG A 126 -11.03 19.50 6.83
C ARG A 126 -10.69 20.95 7.15
N ILE A 127 -11.68 21.75 7.54
CA ILE A 127 -11.47 23.14 7.96
C ILE A 127 -10.59 23.20 9.22
N ALA A 128 -10.86 22.34 10.21
CA ALA A 128 -10.09 22.27 11.45
C ALA A 128 -8.63 21.86 11.17
N ASN A 129 -8.42 20.84 10.34
CA ASN A 129 -7.08 20.38 9.95
C ASN A 129 -6.30 21.48 9.21
N ASN A 130 -6.94 22.17 8.26
CA ASN A 130 -6.31 23.29 7.54
C ASN A 130 -5.90 24.42 8.50
N ARG A 131 -6.73 24.74 9.50
CA ARG A 131 -6.39 25.73 10.54
C ARG A 131 -5.23 25.28 11.42
N GLU A 132 -5.09 23.99 11.70
CA GLU A 132 -3.95 23.47 12.46
C GLU A 132 -2.66 23.56 11.64
N ILE A 133 -2.71 23.16 10.36
CA ILE A 133 -1.57 23.26 9.44
C ILE A 133 -1.11 24.72 9.32
N GLN A 134 -2.04 25.66 9.21
CA GLN A 134 -1.71 27.08 9.14
C GLN A 134 -1.02 27.56 10.43
N ARG A 135 -1.54 27.21 11.61
CA ARG A 135 -0.91 27.54 12.89
C ARG A 135 0.50 26.96 13.03
N ARG A 136 0.71 25.72 12.59
CA ARG A 136 2.05 25.10 12.57
C ARG A 136 3.00 25.86 11.66
N ARG A 137 2.55 26.27 10.46
CA ARG A 137 3.37 27.07 9.54
C ARG A 137 3.75 28.42 10.14
N GLU A 138 2.81 29.13 10.74
CA GLU A 138 3.07 30.41 11.41
C GLU A 138 4.07 30.26 12.55
N GLN A 139 3.94 29.20 13.36
CA GLN A 139 4.89 28.89 14.43
C GLN A 139 6.28 28.53 13.88
N THR A 140 6.37 27.73 12.81
CA THR A 140 7.66 27.43 12.16
C THR A 140 8.30 28.67 11.55
N SER A 141 7.51 29.56 10.93
CA SER A 141 8.02 30.83 10.40
C SER A 141 8.58 31.72 11.52
N SER A 142 7.86 31.84 12.64
CA SER A 142 8.33 32.61 13.81
C SER A 142 9.59 32.01 14.43
N ASN A 143 9.69 30.68 14.53
CA ASN A 143 10.89 30.01 15.03
C ASN A 143 12.08 30.21 14.09
N ASN A 144 11.90 30.06 12.77
CA ASN A 144 12.97 30.26 11.79
C ASN A 144 13.47 31.72 11.78
N GLU A 145 12.57 32.69 11.99
CA GLU A 145 12.93 34.10 12.12
C GLU A 145 13.77 34.33 13.39
N LEU A 146 13.37 33.74 14.53
CA LEU A 146 14.13 33.80 15.78
C LEU A 146 15.53 33.17 15.62
N ASP A 147 15.63 32.01 14.97
CA ASP A 147 16.90 31.33 14.70
C ASP A 147 17.81 32.19 13.81
N SER A 148 17.24 32.88 12.80
CA SER A 148 18.00 33.82 11.97
C SER A 148 18.51 35.02 12.77
N TYR A 149 17.74 35.55 13.72
CA TYR A 149 18.18 36.64 14.59
C TYR A 149 19.31 36.22 15.53
N LEU A 150 19.21 35.02 16.13
CA LEU A 150 20.26 34.46 16.99
C LEU A 150 21.57 34.22 16.22
N SER A 151 21.49 33.67 15.01
CA SER A 151 22.68 33.41 14.18
C SER A 151 23.41 34.68 13.75
N ASN A 152 22.70 35.80 13.53
CA ASN A 152 23.31 37.07 13.13
C ASN A 152 23.98 37.79 14.33
N ASN A 153 23.40 37.69 15.53
CA ASN A 153 23.96 38.32 16.73
C ASN A 153 25.23 37.63 17.24
N GLU A 154 25.39 36.32 17.03
CA GLU A 154 26.65 35.64 17.40
C GLU A 154 27.82 36.10 16.54
N LEU A 155 27.61 36.43 15.25
CA LEU A 155 28.69 36.91 14.37
C LEU A 155 29.20 38.30 14.77
N ASP A 156 28.31 39.20 15.21
CA ASP A 156 28.69 40.56 15.65
C ASP A 156 29.51 40.54 16.95
N SER A 157 29.40 39.49 17.77
CA SER A 157 30.23 39.33 18.98
C SER A 157 31.68 38.93 18.67
N TYR A 158 31.98 38.33 17.51
CA TYR A 158 33.34 37.89 17.15
C TYR A 158 34.15 38.94 16.37
N LEU A 159 33.51 39.97 15.81
CA LEU A 159 34.18 41.02 15.02
C LEU A 159 34.84 42.12 15.85
N THR A 160 34.63 42.16 17.17
CA THR A 160 35.14 43.24 18.05
C THR A 160 36.52 42.95 18.69
N LEU A 161 37.17 41.83 18.36
CA LEU A 161 38.44 41.40 19.01
C LEU A 161 39.62 41.12 18.06
N LEU A 162 39.65 41.71 16.86
CA LEU A 162 40.82 41.60 15.96
C LEU A 162 41.74 42.84 16.08
N PRO A 163 42.94 42.73 16.70
CA PRO A 163 43.95 43.76 16.62
C PRO A 163 44.60 43.74 15.22
N LYS A 164 44.73 44.94 14.67
CA LYS A 164 45.36 45.24 13.38
C LYS A 164 46.88 45.14 13.53
N SER A 165 47.51 44.08 13.04
CA SER A 165 48.98 44.01 12.91
C SER A 165 49.42 43.48 11.56
N ALA A 166 50.54 44.05 11.12
CA ALA A 166 51.00 44.12 9.75
C ALA A 166 51.84 42.93 9.26
N SER A 167 52.08 42.97 7.94
CA SER A 167 53.28 42.55 7.20
C SER A 167 53.62 41.06 7.00
N GLN A 168 53.54 40.70 5.71
CA GLN A 168 54.54 39.99 4.89
C GLN A 168 54.51 38.45 4.73
N PRO A 169 55.01 37.96 3.56
CA PRO A 169 54.56 36.72 2.92
C PRO A 169 55.59 35.59 2.98
N SER A 170 55.16 34.33 2.92
CA SER A 170 55.88 33.25 2.21
C SER A 170 55.15 31.90 2.22
N ALA A 171 55.26 31.24 1.06
CA ALA A 171 55.26 29.80 0.78
C ALA A 171 53.92 29.03 0.75
N PRO A 172 53.68 28.24 -0.32
CA PRO A 172 52.51 27.41 -0.49
C PRO A 172 52.75 26.05 0.17
N LEU A 173 51.92 25.69 1.15
CA LEU A 173 51.77 24.30 1.55
C LEU A 173 50.45 23.78 0.99
N SER A 174 50.60 23.00 -0.07
CA SER A 174 49.60 22.11 -0.64
C SER A 174 49.08 21.15 0.43
N PHE A 175 47.92 21.48 1.00
CA PHE A 175 47.10 20.52 1.74
C PHE A 175 46.04 19.98 0.78
N SER A 176 46.29 18.77 0.30
CA SER A 176 45.30 17.94 -0.36
C SER A 176 44.18 17.62 0.64
N VAL A 177 43.04 18.29 0.48
CA VAL A 177 41.78 17.89 1.10
C VAL A 177 41.41 16.54 0.49
N PRO A 178 41.29 15.45 1.27
CA PRO A 178 40.69 14.24 0.75
C PRO A 178 39.23 14.56 0.49
N SER A 179 38.91 14.66 -0.81
CA SER A 179 37.56 14.61 -1.35
C SER A 179 36.99 13.25 -0.99
N THR A 180 36.40 13.16 0.19
CA THR A 180 35.53 12.05 0.53
C THR A 180 34.12 12.58 0.27
N PRO A 181 33.47 12.25 -0.86
CA PRO A 181 32.04 12.20 -0.85
C PRO A 181 31.71 11.09 0.14
N GLN A 182 31.46 11.43 1.40
CA GLN A 182 30.63 10.58 2.24
C GLN A 182 29.28 10.57 1.55
N SER A 183 29.12 9.61 0.64
CA SER A 183 27.83 9.13 0.20
C SER A 183 27.03 8.90 1.48
N LEU A 184 26.00 9.72 1.69
CA LEU A 184 24.94 9.37 2.62
C LEU A 184 24.61 7.89 2.35
N PRO A 185 24.50 7.02 3.37
CA PRO A 185 23.83 5.76 3.17
C PRO A 185 22.34 6.07 2.99
N SER A 186 21.95 6.55 1.82
CA SER A 186 20.56 6.60 1.38
C SER A 186 20.13 5.18 1.05
N THR A 187 19.92 4.37 2.08
CA THR A 187 19.14 3.15 1.93
C THR A 187 17.80 3.38 2.58
N PRO A 188 16.69 3.40 1.83
CA PRO A 188 15.40 3.24 2.47
C PRO A 188 15.42 1.86 3.13
N GLN A 189 15.49 1.83 4.47
CA GLN A 189 15.45 0.58 5.27
C GLN A 189 14.16 -0.22 5.06
N SER A 190 13.18 0.37 4.37
CA SER A 190 11.92 -0.25 3.99
C SER A 190 11.51 0.20 2.59
N LEU A 191 11.18 -0.76 1.72
CA LEU A 191 10.54 -0.49 0.44
C LEU A 191 9.04 -0.30 0.68
N TYR A 192 8.49 0.83 0.27
CA TYR A 192 7.04 1.06 0.33
C TYR A 192 6.39 0.57 -0.94
N ASP A 193 5.44 -0.36 -0.81
CA ASP A 193 4.58 -0.77 -1.91
C ASP A 193 3.37 0.16 -2.01
N PRO A 194 3.26 0.99 -3.07
CA PRO A 194 2.14 1.92 -3.24
C PRO A 194 0.81 1.24 -3.52
N PHE A 195 0.79 -0.04 -3.93
CA PHE A 195 -0.44 -0.78 -4.24
C PHE A 195 -1.06 -1.44 -3.02
N SER A 196 -0.23 -2.01 -2.12
CA SER A 196 -0.71 -2.63 -0.89
C SER A 196 -0.64 -1.73 0.34
N GLY A 197 0.03 -0.57 0.24
CA GLY A 197 0.32 0.32 1.36
C GLY A 197 1.28 -0.29 2.39
N THR A 198 1.95 -1.39 2.05
CA THR A 198 2.77 -2.17 2.98
C THR A 198 4.24 -1.73 2.89
N ARG A 199 4.90 -1.59 4.03
CA ARG A 199 6.36 -1.41 4.10
C ARG A 199 7.04 -2.76 4.23
N MET A 200 7.92 -3.07 3.29
CA MET A 200 8.66 -4.32 3.24
C MET A 200 10.06 -4.10 3.84
N PRO A 201 10.43 -4.77 4.94
CA PRO A 201 11.76 -4.67 5.52
C PRO A 201 12.81 -5.30 4.60
N ARG A 202 14.01 -4.71 4.58
CA ARG A 202 15.15 -5.30 3.89
C ARG A 202 15.61 -6.56 4.61
N SER A 203 15.80 -7.65 3.87
CA SER A 203 16.32 -8.91 4.38
C SER A 203 17.36 -9.44 3.38
N GLY A 204 18.63 -9.53 3.78
CA GLY A 204 19.71 -9.92 2.89
C GLY A 204 19.82 -9.01 1.65
N GLY A 205 19.89 -9.62 0.46
CA GLY A 205 19.93 -8.92 -0.83
C GLY A 205 18.56 -8.61 -1.43
N GLY A 206 17.55 -8.33 -0.60
CA GLY A 206 16.17 -8.15 -1.05
C GLY A 206 15.22 -7.59 0.02
N TYR A 207 13.93 -7.68 -0.26
CA TYR A 207 12.83 -7.27 0.61
C TYR A 207 11.86 -8.44 0.80
N ILE A 208 11.29 -8.58 1.99
CA ILE A 208 10.27 -9.60 2.27
C ILE A 208 8.94 -8.90 2.53
N ASP A 209 7.88 -9.33 1.86
CA ASP A 209 6.53 -8.89 2.21
C ASP A 209 6.09 -9.55 3.53
N PRO A 210 5.84 -8.79 4.60
CA PRO A 210 5.46 -9.34 5.90
C PRO A 210 4.07 -10.01 5.89
N LYS A 211 3.21 -9.71 4.90
CA LYS A 211 1.88 -10.33 4.80
C LYS A 211 1.92 -11.69 4.12
N THR A 212 2.75 -11.82 3.08
CA THR A 212 2.77 -13.03 2.24
C THR A 212 4.01 -13.90 2.44
N GLY A 213 5.08 -13.35 3.04
CA GLY A 213 6.38 -14.01 3.15
C GLY A 213 7.18 -14.02 1.84
N THR A 214 6.69 -13.36 0.79
CA THR A 214 7.34 -13.36 -0.53
C THR A 214 8.64 -12.55 -0.52
N PHE A 215 9.72 -13.13 -1.04
CA PHE A 215 11.02 -12.48 -1.16
C PHE A 215 11.20 -11.83 -2.55
N TYR A 216 11.63 -10.57 -2.56
CA TYR A 216 11.89 -9.77 -3.76
C TYR A 216 13.36 -9.35 -3.79
N HIS A 217 14.09 -9.71 -4.85
CA HIS A 217 15.50 -9.35 -5.00
C HIS A 217 15.69 -7.83 -5.17
N ASP A 218 16.68 -7.29 -4.48
CA ASP A 218 17.12 -5.90 -4.60
C ASP A 218 18.00 -5.76 -5.85
N VAL A 219 17.41 -5.25 -6.94
CA VAL A 219 18.10 -5.03 -8.22
C VAL A 219 18.40 -3.53 -8.47
N GLY A 220 18.38 -2.72 -7.41
CA GLY A 220 18.72 -1.29 -7.45
C GLY A 220 17.54 -0.35 -7.13
N PRO A 221 17.68 0.97 -7.36
CA PRO A 221 16.59 1.93 -7.14
C PRO A 221 15.45 1.67 -8.13
N GLY A 222 14.31 1.27 -7.60
CA GLY A 222 13.10 0.99 -8.37
C GLY A 222 11.92 0.59 -7.50
N VAL A 223 10.79 0.33 -8.14
CA VAL A 223 9.55 -0.10 -7.49
C VAL A 223 9.24 -1.53 -7.90
N VAL A 224 9.02 -2.41 -6.92
CA VAL A 224 8.54 -3.78 -7.16
C VAL A 224 7.02 -3.78 -7.15
N ASN A 225 6.41 -4.31 -8.21
CA ASN A 225 5.00 -4.62 -8.22
C ASN A 225 4.78 -5.94 -7.46
N THR A 226 4.24 -5.86 -6.26
CA THR A 226 4.02 -7.02 -5.38
C THR A 226 2.97 -8.00 -5.90
N ARG A 227 2.08 -7.55 -6.81
CA ARG A 227 1.05 -8.40 -7.43
C ARG A 227 1.59 -9.26 -8.56
N THR A 228 2.59 -8.76 -9.30
CA THR A 228 3.18 -9.45 -10.46
C THR A 228 4.60 -9.94 -10.21
N GLY A 229 5.24 -9.51 -9.13
CA GLY A 229 6.66 -9.75 -8.84
C GLY A 229 7.62 -8.96 -9.73
N GLN A 230 7.11 -8.07 -10.59
CA GLN A 230 7.93 -7.36 -11.57
C GLN A 230 8.62 -6.15 -10.94
N PHE A 231 9.93 -6.07 -11.07
CA PHE A 231 10.70 -4.87 -10.72
C PHE A 231 10.67 -3.85 -11.85
N THR A 232 10.39 -2.59 -11.49
CA THR A 232 10.46 -1.44 -12.40
C THR A 232 11.57 -0.51 -11.92
N PRO A 233 12.71 -0.40 -12.63
CA PRO A 233 13.77 0.53 -12.26
C PRO A 233 13.26 1.98 -12.29
N THR A 234 13.68 2.80 -11.33
CA THR A 234 13.44 4.25 -11.34
C THR A 234 14.69 4.96 -11.80
N HIS A 235 15.16 4.69 -13.02
CA HIS A 235 16.12 5.50 -13.80
C HIS A 235 15.93 5.26 -15.29
#